data_AF-A0A7V0M1T2-F1
#
_entry.id   AF-A0A7V0M1T2-F1
#
_cell.length_a   1.000
_cell.length_b   1.000
_cell.length_c   1.000
_cell.angle_alpha   90.00
_cell.angle_beta   90.00
_cell.angle_gamma   90.00
#
_symmetry.space_group_name_H-M   'P 1'
#
loop_
_entity.id
_entity.type
_entity.pdbx_description
1 polymer ?
#
loop_
_entity_poly.entity_id
_entity_poly.type
_entity_poly.pdbx_seq_one_letter_code
_entity_poly.pdbx_strand_id
1 'polypeptide(L)'
;MRDALFLKTFKKFDWLLFFAMVCLLIIGVIAIYSATFSSGSDYLKQNYERQIIWAGIGFLLFFLTVAVHFKYYQAFAYVLYGVSIFFLILVLIMGNRGGGAVRWIAFGGIKFQPSEWAKLFTIFAL
;
A
#
# COMPACT_ATOMS: atom_id res chain seq x y z
N MET A 1 -6.84 7.12 30.77
CA MET A 1 -5.49 7.48 30.24
C MET A 1 -5.33 7.22 28.74
N ARG A 2 -5.94 6.16 28.16
CA ARG A 2 -5.85 5.84 26.72
C ARG A 2 -6.57 6.87 25.82
N ASP A 3 -7.67 7.44 26.31
CA ASP A 3 -8.51 8.38 25.54
C ASP A 3 -7.83 9.75 25.38
N ALA A 4 -7.10 10.20 26.41
CA ALA A 4 -6.30 11.42 26.35
C ALA A 4 -5.10 11.30 25.38
N LEU A 5 -4.54 10.11 25.23
CA LEU A 5 -3.47 9.84 24.26
C LEU A 5 -4.02 9.89 22.82
N PHE A 6 -5.19 9.29 22.59
CA PHE A 6 -5.87 9.32 21.29
C PHE A 6 -6.24 10.74 20.85
N LEU A 7 -6.83 11.54 21.74
CA LEU A 7 -7.18 12.94 21.44
C LEU A 7 -5.95 13.81 21.14
N LYS A 8 -4.81 13.51 21.77
CA LYS A 8 -3.55 14.22 21.52
C LYS A 8 -2.92 13.85 20.17
N THR A 9 -3.07 12.59 19.74
CA THR A 9 -2.67 12.13 18.40
C THR A 9 -3.53 12.78 17.32
N PHE A 10 -4.84 12.86 17.50
CA PHE A 10 -5.75 13.54 16.55
C PHE A 10 -5.49 15.05 16.43
N LYS A 11 -5.09 15.72 17.52
CA LYS A 11 -4.67 17.13 17.47
C LYS A 11 -3.36 17.38 16.74
N LYS A 12 -2.48 16.37 16.67
CA LYS A 12 -1.20 16.43 15.93
C LYS A 12 -1.30 15.82 14.53
N PHE A 13 -2.47 15.33 14.15
CA PHE A 13 -2.69 14.74 12.85
C PHE A 13 -2.67 15.85 11.80
N ASP A 14 -1.86 15.67 10.75
CA ASP A 14 -1.77 16.61 9.65
C ASP A 14 -2.98 16.44 8.73
N TRP A 15 -4.06 17.17 9.05
CA TRP A 15 -5.30 17.16 8.28
C TRP A 15 -5.10 17.64 6.85
N LEU A 16 -4.17 18.58 6.62
CA LEU A 16 -3.91 19.10 5.27
C LEU A 16 -3.33 17.99 4.39
N LEU A 17 -2.33 17.27 4.89
CA LEU A 17 -1.73 16.14 4.17
C LEU A 17 -2.76 15.02 3.92
N PHE A 18 -3.61 14.73 4.90
CA PHE A 18 -4.66 13.72 4.75
C PHE A 18 -5.67 14.09 3.65
N PHE A 19 -6.19 15.32 3.65
CA PHE A 19 -7.12 15.76 2.60
C PHE A 19 -6.44 15.85 1.23
N ALA A 20 -5.17 16.27 1.17
CA ALA A 20 -4.39 16.25 -0.08
C ALA A 20 -4.27 14.83 -0.64
N MET A 21 -3.99 13.84 0.23
CA MET A 21 -3.96 12.41 -0.15
C MET A 21 -5.33 11.95 -0.68
N VAL A 22 -6.43 12.28 0.00
CA VAL A 22 -7.79 11.89 -0.42
C VAL A 22 -8.13 12.50 -1.78
N CYS A 23 -7.84 13.78 -1.99
CA CYS A 23 -8.04 14.45 -3.28
C CYS A 23 -7.24 13.77 -4.41
N LEU A 24 -5.97 13.45 -4.16
CA LEU A 24 -5.13 12.74 -5.12
C LEU A 24 -5.68 11.35 -5.46
N LEU A 25 -6.19 10.61 -4.47
CA LEU A 25 -6.83 9.31 -4.70
C LEU A 25 -8.07 9.44 -5.59
N ILE A 26 -8.94 10.42 -5.32
CA ILE A 26 -10.14 10.68 -6.13
C ILE A 26 -9.75 11.03 -7.58
N ILE A 27 -8.80 11.95 -7.76
CA ILE A 27 -8.30 12.35 -9.08
C ILE A 27 -7.72 11.13 -9.81
N GLY A 28 -6.96 10.27 -9.12
CA GLY A 28 -6.40 9.05 -9.69
C GLY A 28 -7.47 8.06 -10.16
N VAL A 29 -8.54 7.86 -9.39
CA VAL A 29 -9.66 6.98 -9.79
C VAL A 29 -10.38 7.56 -11.01
N ILE A 30 -10.66 8.87 -11.04
CA ILE A 30 -11.27 9.54 -12.19
C ILE A 30 -10.38 9.42 -13.43
N ALA A 31 -9.07 9.57 -13.29
CA ALA A 31 -8.12 9.43 -14.38
C ALA A 31 -8.12 8.01 -14.96
N ILE A 32 -8.14 6.98 -14.10
CA ILE A 32 -8.22 5.57 -14.54
C ILE A 32 -9.55 5.31 -15.25
N TYR A 33 -10.66 5.80 -14.72
CA TYR A 33 -11.97 5.70 -15.36
C TYR A 33 -11.94 6.34 -16.77
N SER A 34 -11.43 7.57 -16.87
CA SER A 34 -11.33 8.30 -18.14
C SER A 34 -10.47 7.58 -19.18
N ALA A 35 -9.28 7.10 -18.78
CA ALA A 35 -8.37 6.37 -19.67
C ALA A 35 -8.97 5.04 -20.17
N THR A 36 -9.83 4.45 -19.35
CA THR A 36 -10.41 3.14 -19.60
C THR A 36 -11.70 3.22 -20.41
N PHE A 37 -12.48 4.29 -20.27
CA PHE A 37 -13.80 4.45 -20.87
C PHE A 37 -13.79 4.29 -22.41
N SER A 38 -12.74 4.77 -23.07
CA SER A 38 -12.59 4.71 -24.54
C SER A 38 -12.06 3.37 -25.07
N SER A 39 -11.58 2.48 -24.19
CA SER A 39 -10.72 1.36 -24.60
C SER A 39 -11.45 0.14 -25.19
N GLY A 40 -12.79 0.12 -25.23
CA GLY A 40 -13.61 -0.93 -25.86
C GLY A 40 -13.55 -2.33 -25.22
N SER A 41 -12.49 -2.65 -24.46
CA SER A 41 -12.28 -3.94 -23.83
C SER A 41 -12.87 -4.01 -22.41
N ASP A 42 -13.68 -5.03 -22.14
CA ASP A 42 -14.32 -5.20 -20.83
C ASP A 42 -13.32 -5.46 -19.69
N TYR A 43 -12.15 -6.03 -20.01
CA TYR A 43 -11.06 -6.19 -19.04
C TYR A 43 -10.48 -4.87 -18.56
N LEU A 44 -10.28 -3.92 -19.48
CA LEU A 44 -9.80 -2.60 -19.07
C LEU A 44 -10.89 -1.89 -18.28
N LYS A 45 -12.17 -1.99 -18.68
CA LYS A 45 -13.32 -1.40 -17.96
C LYS A 45 -13.34 -1.75 -16.47
N GLN A 46 -12.91 -2.94 -16.06
CA GLN A 46 -12.88 -3.31 -14.64
C GLN A 46 -11.73 -2.68 -13.83
N ASN A 47 -10.80 -1.95 -14.45
CA ASN A 47 -9.64 -1.38 -13.74
C ASN A 47 -10.05 -0.29 -12.74
N TYR A 48 -11.06 0.53 -13.03
CA TYR A 48 -11.51 1.56 -12.08
C TYR A 48 -12.20 0.91 -10.86
N GLU A 49 -12.98 -0.16 -11.06
CA GLU A 49 -13.63 -0.92 -9.98
C GLU A 49 -12.58 -1.53 -9.05
N ARG A 50 -11.56 -2.17 -9.64
CA ARG A 50 -10.41 -2.70 -8.89
C ARG A 50 -9.72 -1.59 -8.11
N GLN A 51 -9.50 -0.43 -8.73
CA GLN A 51 -8.87 0.70 -8.04
C GLN A 51 -9.68 1.19 -6.84
N ILE A 52 -11.01 1.23 -6.93
CA ILE A 52 -11.89 1.60 -5.81
C ILE A 52 -11.77 0.58 -4.68
N ILE A 53 -11.76 -0.72 -4.98
CA ILE A 53 -11.56 -1.79 -4.00
C ILE A 53 -10.20 -1.63 -3.29
N TRP A 54 -9.12 -1.45 -4.07
CA TRP A 54 -7.78 -1.25 -3.51
C TRP A 54 -7.65 0.04 -2.69
N ALA A 55 -8.32 1.12 -3.09
CA ALA A 55 -8.38 2.35 -2.32
C ALA A 55 -9.10 2.12 -0.98
N GLY A 56 -10.21 1.37 -0.98
CA GLY A 56 -10.92 0.98 0.25
C GLY A 56 -10.07 0.13 1.19
N ILE A 57 -9.38 -0.88 0.66
CA ILE A 57 -8.43 -1.70 1.43
C ILE A 57 -7.29 -0.83 1.97
N GLY A 58 -6.75 0.08 1.16
CA GLY A 58 -5.70 1.02 1.57
C GLY A 58 -6.14 1.93 2.72
N PHE A 59 -7.36 2.47 2.67
CA PHE A 59 -7.93 3.26 3.76
C PHE A 59 -8.12 2.44 5.03
N LEU A 60 -8.62 1.21 4.91
CA LEU A 60 -8.74 0.31 6.06
C LEU A 60 -7.37 0.06 6.71
N LEU A 61 -6.36 -0.26 5.90
CA LEU A 61 -4.99 -0.47 6.37
C LEU A 61 -4.39 0.80 6.99
N PHE A 62 -4.70 1.99 6.45
CA PHE A 62 -4.27 3.26 7.01
C PHE A 62 -4.80 3.44 8.45
N PHE A 63 -6.10 3.24 8.68
CA PHE A 63 -6.69 3.37 10.01
C PHE A 63 -6.16 2.32 10.99
N LEU A 64 -5.98 1.06 10.54
CA LEU A 64 -5.35 0.01 11.35
C LEU A 64 -3.92 0.40 11.74
N THR A 65 -3.15 0.97 10.82
CA THR A 65 -1.77 1.37 11.06
C THR A 65 -1.68 2.51 12.08
N VAL A 66 -2.55 3.51 11.98
CA VAL A 66 -2.65 4.64 12.93
C VAL A 66 -3.05 4.18 14.34
N ALA A 67 -3.85 3.12 14.45
CA ALA A 67 -4.28 2.57 15.73
C ALA A 67 -3.15 1.86 16.51
N VAL A 68 -2.09 1.41 15.84
CA VAL A 68 -0.96 0.69 16.44
C VAL A 68 0.12 1.67 16.90
N HIS A 69 0.59 1.52 18.14
CA HIS A 69 1.62 2.40 18.69
C HIS A 69 2.98 2.15 18.02
N PHE A 70 3.70 3.24 17.71
CA PHE A 70 5.00 3.20 17.02
C PHE A 70 6.05 2.24 17.62
N LYS A 71 6.02 2.03 18.95
CA LYS A 71 6.94 1.12 19.66
C LYS A 71 6.84 -0.33 19.17
N TYR A 72 5.66 -0.79 18.74
CA TYR A 72 5.49 -2.14 18.22
C TYR A 72 6.19 -2.29 16.87
N TYR A 73 6.09 -1.29 15.98
CA TYR A 73 6.80 -1.32 14.70
C TYR A 73 8.32 -1.34 14.90
N GLN A 74 8.85 -0.59 15.86
CA GLN A 74 10.28 -0.62 16.21
C GLN A 74 10.72 -1.97 16.77
N ALA A 75 9.92 -2.59 17.65
CA ALA A 75 10.26 -3.88 18.25
C ALA A 75 10.41 -5.00 17.21
N PHE A 76 9.62 -4.95 16.13
CA PHE A 76 9.68 -5.95 15.06
C PHE A 76 10.49 -5.50 13.83
N ALA A 77 11.10 -4.31 13.85
CA ALA A 77 11.70 -3.69 12.68
C ALA A 77 12.75 -4.57 11.99
N TYR A 78 13.72 -5.10 12.75
CA TYR A 78 14.76 -5.97 12.19
C TYR A 78 14.22 -7.31 11.68
N VAL A 79 13.19 -7.86 12.34
CA VAL A 79 12.53 -9.09 11.89
C VAL A 79 11.82 -8.84 10.56
N LEU A 80 11.03 -7.77 10.47
CA LEU A 80 10.35 -7.35 9.25
C LEU A 80 11.35 -7.08 8.11
N TYR A 81 12.48 -6.45 8.42
CA TYR A 81 13.56 -6.22 7.46
C TYR A 81 14.19 -7.52 6.94
N GLY A 82 14.47 -8.49 7.82
CA GLY A 82 14.94 -9.81 7.40
C GLY A 82 13.91 -10.53 6.50
N VAL A 83 12.63 -10.42 6.83
CA VAL A 83 11.52 -10.96 6.03
C VAL A 83 11.42 -10.29 4.65
N SER A 84 11.61 -8.98 4.53
CA SER A 84 11.59 -8.33 3.21
C SER A 84 12.78 -8.75 2.35
N ILE A 85 13.98 -8.90 2.92
CA ILE A 85 15.14 -9.44 2.19
C ILE A 85 14.82 -10.83 1.66
N PHE A 86 14.24 -11.70 2.50
CA PHE A 86 13.82 -13.03 2.08
C PHE A 86 12.86 -12.97 0.89
N PHE A 87 11.82 -12.13 0.94
CA PHE A 87 10.88 -11.99 -0.18
C PHE A 87 11.51 -11.38 -1.45
N LEU A 88 12.49 -10.48 -1.30
CA LEU A 88 13.25 -9.94 -2.43
C LEU A 88 14.08 -11.02 -3.12
N ILE A 89 14.68 -11.94 -2.36
CA ILE A 89 15.37 -13.09 -2.93
C ILE A 89 14.35 -14.03 -3.59
N LEU A 90 13.21 -14.28 -2.93
CA LEU A 90 12.17 -15.17 -3.43
C LEU A 90 11.61 -14.72 -4.79
N VAL A 91 11.39 -13.41 -4.99
CA VAL A 91 10.90 -12.91 -6.28
C VAL A 91 11.90 -13.09 -7.41
N LEU A 92 13.20 -13.16 -7.15
CA LEU A 92 14.18 -13.45 -8.21
C LEU A 92 14.04 -14.88 -8.74
N ILE A 93 13.58 -15.81 -7.89
CA ILE A 93 13.43 -17.23 -8.22
C ILE A 93 12.04 -17.52 -8.80
N MET A 94 10.99 -16.99 -8.16
CA MET A 94 9.58 -17.32 -8.45
C MET A 94 8.78 -16.17 -9.08
N GLY A 95 9.42 -15.02 -9.30
CA GLY A 95 8.74 -13.84 -9.81
C GLY A 95 8.42 -13.93 -11.30
N ASN A 96 7.29 -13.35 -11.67
CA ASN A 96 6.90 -13.23 -13.06
C ASN A 96 7.59 -12.02 -13.71
N ARG A 97 8.01 -12.17 -14.98
CA ARG A 97 8.64 -11.11 -15.75
C ARG A 97 7.57 -10.14 -16.24
N GLY A 98 7.72 -8.85 -15.94
CA GLY A 98 6.78 -7.82 -16.37
C GLY A 98 7.46 -6.49 -16.62
N GLY A 99 7.45 -6.02 -17.88
CA GLY A 99 8.10 -4.76 -18.28
C GLY A 99 9.63 -4.81 -18.24
N GLY A 100 10.23 -5.95 -18.58
CA GLY A 100 11.69 -6.14 -18.61
C GLY A 100 12.35 -6.52 -17.28
N ALA A 101 11.62 -6.50 -16.16
CA ALA A 101 12.13 -6.85 -14.83
C ALA A 101 11.29 -7.94 -14.14
N VAL A 102 11.93 -8.69 -13.24
CA VAL A 102 11.28 -9.65 -12.34
C VAL A 102 10.94 -8.93 -11.04
N ARG A 103 9.66 -8.69 -10.78
CA ARG A 103 9.23 -7.86 -9.63
C ARG A 103 7.93 -8.29 -8.96
N TRP A 104 7.11 -9.10 -9.64
CA TRP A 104 5.79 -9.49 -9.14
C TRP A 104 5.76 -10.97 -8.84
N ILE A 105 5.29 -11.33 -7.65
CA ILE A 105 4.88 -12.69 -7.34
C ILE A 105 3.36 -12.74 -7.45
N ALA A 106 2.82 -13.56 -8.35
CA ALA A 106 1.38 -13.68 -8.56
C ALA A 106 0.84 -14.93 -7.87
N PHE A 107 -0.16 -14.75 -7.00
CA PHE A 107 -0.86 -15.84 -6.32
C PHE A 107 -2.36 -15.66 -6.50
N GLY A 108 -3.03 -16.61 -7.17
CA GLY A 108 -4.50 -16.67 -7.23
C GLY A 108 -5.19 -15.40 -7.75
N GLY A 109 -4.56 -14.64 -8.65
CA GLY A 109 -5.09 -13.38 -9.18
C GLY A 109 -4.66 -12.10 -8.43
N ILE A 110 -4.00 -12.23 -7.28
CA ILE A 110 -3.36 -11.12 -6.56
C ILE A 110 -1.90 -11.03 -6.97
N LYS A 111 -1.43 -9.83 -7.25
CA LYS A 111 -0.02 -9.55 -7.54
C LYS A 111 0.62 -8.91 -6.32
N PHE A 112 1.59 -9.60 -5.73
CA PHE A 112 2.37 -9.13 -4.59
C PHE A 112 3.73 -8.62 -5.07
N GLN A 113 4.10 -7.41 -4.67
CA GLN A 113 5.39 -6.81 -5.01
C GLN A 113 6.24 -6.65 -3.73
N PRO A 114 7.25 -7.53 -3.51
CA PRO A 114 8.09 -7.47 -2.32
C PRO A 114 8.80 -6.13 -2.09
N SER A 115 9.16 -5.42 -3.17
CA SER A 115 9.89 -4.16 -3.07
C SER A 115 9.09 -3.04 -2.39
N GLU A 116 7.75 -3.08 -2.42
CA GLU A 116 6.91 -2.12 -1.71
C GLU A 116 7.06 -2.28 -0.19
N TRP A 117 7.03 -3.52 0.29
CA TRP A 117 7.22 -3.86 1.70
C TRP A 117 8.65 -3.62 2.16
N ALA A 118 9.64 -3.93 1.30
CA ALA A 118 11.04 -3.69 1.61
C ALA A 118 11.35 -2.22 1.92
N LYS A 119 10.77 -1.27 1.16
CA LYS A 119 10.91 0.17 1.44
C LYS A 119 10.43 0.51 2.86
N LEU A 120 9.23 0.06 3.22
CA LEU A 120 8.65 0.34 4.54
C LEU A 120 9.45 -0.28 5.69
N PHE A 121 9.82 -1.56 5.56
CA PHE A 121 10.52 -2.26 6.64
C PHE A 121 11.96 -1.78 6.81
N THR A 122 12.59 -1.30 5.74
CA THR A 122 13.90 -0.63 5.82
C THR A 122 13.80 0.65 6.65
N ILE A 123 12.80 1.50 6.40
CA ILE A 123 12.56 2.74 7.16
C ILE A 123 12.32 2.48 8.66
N PHE A 124 11.72 1.33 9.00
CA PHE A 124 11.53 0.99 10.41
C PHE A 124 12.82 0.54 11.10
N ALA A 125 13.74 -0.08 10.37
CA ALA A 125 14.94 -0.72 10.93
C ALA A 125 16.20 0.18 10.91
N LEU A 126 16.27 1.12 9.96
CA LEU A 126 17.43 1.95 9.64
C LEU A 126 16.99 3.42 9.51
#